data_AF-A0A0D8BW43-F1
#
_entry.id   AF-A0A0D8BW43-F1
#
_cell.length_a   1.000
_cell.length_b   1.000
_cell.length_c   1.000
_cell.angle_alpha   90.00
_cell.angle_beta   90.00
_cell.angle_gamma   90.00
#
_symmetry.space_group_name_H-M   'P 1'
#
loop_
_entity.id
_entity.type
_entity.pdbx_description
1 polymer ?
#
loop_
_entity_poly.entity_id
_entity_poly.type
_entity_poly.pdbx_seq_one_letter_code
_entity_poly.pdbx_strand_id
1 'polypeptide(L)'
;MTAAQRRKTFDIFARVKRGDQLVHIGTVEAENEELAKVYATYTYDEEDWAEMVVVDRSELVWVRKPKWLCLKGEEAQWNKGSLLCIR
;
A
#
# COMPACT_ATOMS: atom_id res chain seq x y z
N MET A 1 -31.23 4.26 0.07
CA MET A 1 -30.47 5.51 0.22
C MET A 1 -29.00 5.17 0.03
N THR A 2 -28.51 5.28 -1.20
CA THR A 2 -27.16 4.84 -1.59
C THR A 2 -26.18 5.99 -1.40
N ALA A 3 -25.47 5.99 -0.27
CA ALA A 3 -24.19 6.68 -0.22
C ALA A 3 -23.27 5.93 -1.20
N ALA A 4 -22.68 6.63 -2.17
CA ALA A 4 -21.59 6.06 -2.95
C ALA A 4 -20.46 5.75 -1.96
N GLN A 5 -20.40 4.50 -1.49
CA GLN A 5 -19.40 4.07 -0.53
C GLN A 5 -18.02 4.24 -1.17
N ARG A 6 -17.22 5.13 -0.58
CA ARG A 6 -15.84 5.35 -0.99
C ARG A 6 -15.06 4.10 -0.63
N ARG A 7 -14.81 3.25 -1.62
CA ARG A 7 -13.89 2.13 -1.47
C ARG A 7 -12.50 2.67 -1.22
N LYS A 8 -11.90 2.20 -0.13
CA LYS A 8 -10.51 2.41 0.24
C LYS A 8 -9.72 1.15 -0.10
N THR A 9 -8.47 1.33 -0.46
CA THR A 9 -7.54 0.22 -0.67
C THR A 9 -6.77 -0.01 0.62
N PHE A 10 -6.79 -1.24 1.11
CA PHE A 10 -6.02 -1.69 2.24
C PHE A 10 -4.95 -2.68 1.78
N ASP A 11 -3.75 -2.53 2.32
CA ASP A 11 -2.62 -3.44 2.11
C ASP A 11 -2.60 -4.46 3.27
N ILE A 12 -2.44 -5.75 2.94
CA ILE A 12 -2.43 -6.85 3.90
C ILE A 12 -1.00 -7.34 4.06
N PHE A 13 -0.60 -7.45 5.32
CA PHE A 13 0.66 -8.03 5.71
C PHE A 13 0.42 -9.24 6.60
N ALA A 14 1.12 -10.34 6.38
CA ALA A 14 1.08 -11.46 7.32
C ALA A 14 2.43 -12.15 7.44
N ARG A 15 2.54 -13.04 8.42
CA ARG A 15 3.70 -13.93 8.62
C ARG A 15 3.22 -15.31 9.09
N VAL A 16 3.93 -16.35 8.66
CA VAL A 16 3.58 -17.74 8.99
C VAL A 16 4.09 -18.13 10.37
N LYS A 17 5.34 -17.83 10.72
CA LYS A 17 5.92 -18.18 12.04
C LYS A 17 6.45 -16.97 12.79
N ARG A 18 6.54 -17.13 14.11
CA ARG A 18 7.15 -16.14 15.01
C ARG A 18 8.66 -16.11 14.77
N GLY A 19 9.14 -15.02 14.20
CA GLY A 19 10.55 -14.87 13.77
C GLY A 19 10.70 -14.63 12.27
N ASP A 20 9.65 -14.93 11.48
CA ASP A 20 9.63 -14.60 10.06
C ASP A 20 9.36 -13.11 9.84
N GLN A 21 9.74 -12.65 8.65
CA GLN A 21 9.48 -11.28 8.22
C GLN A 21 7.98 -11.09 7.99
N LEU A 22 7.49 -9.91 8.38
CA LEU A 22 6.16 -9.47 8.02
C LEU A 22 6.18 -9.11 6.53
N VAL A 23 5.50 -9.92 5.71
CA VAL A 23 5.49 -9.76 4.25
C VAL A 23 4.17 -9.20 3.77
N HIS A 24 4.22 -8.39 2.71
CA HIS A 24 3.03 -7.95 2.00
C HIS A 24 2.51 -9.08 1.13
N ILE A 25 1.24 -9.45 1.31
CA ILE A 25 0.63 -10.59 0.62
C ILE A 25 -0.33 -10.12 -0.47
N GLY A 26 -0.97 -8.98 -0.25
CA GLY A 26 -1.86 -8.42 -1.26
C GLY A 26 -2.65 -7.22 -0.79
N THR A 27 -3.72 -6.94 -1.51
CA THR A 27 -4.55 -5.75 -1.33
C THR A 27 -6.02 -6.09 -1.38
N VAL A 28 -6.81 -5.47 -0.50
CA VAL A 28 -8.27 -5.57 -0.51
C VAL A 28 -8.90 -4.19 -0.66
N GLU A 29 -9.98 -4.12 -1.41
CA GLU A 29 -10.81 -2.93 -1.48
C GLU A 29 -12.01 -3.09 -0.55
N ALA A 30 -12.16 -2.19 0.40
CA ALA A 30 -13.24 -2.22 1.37
C ALA A 30 -13.69 -0.80 1.73
N GLU A 31 -14.86 -0.69 2.33
CA GLU A 31 -15.45 0.62 2.67
C GLU A 31 -14.96 1.11 4.04
N ASN A 32 -14.72 0.17 4.95
CA ASN A 32 -14.23 0.40 6.29
C ASN A 32 -13.19 -0.67 6.67
N GLU A 33 -12.50 -0.44 7.79
CA GLU A 33 -11.48 -1.35 8.30
C GLU A 33 -12.06 -2.68 8.76
N GLU A 34 -13.30 -2.69 9.27
CA GLU A 34 -13.96 -3.91 9.72
C GLU A 34 -14.26 -4.87 8.56
N LEU A 35 -14.78 -4.35 7.44
CA LEU A 35 -14.98 -5.14 6.22
C LEU A 35 -13.64 -5.57 5.64
N ALA A 36 -12.63 -4.69 5.67
CA ALA A 36 -11.29 -5.04 5.20
C ALA A 36 -10.72 -6.25 5.96
N LYS A 37 -10.92 -6.30 7.29
CA LYS A 37 -10.52 -7.44 8.13
C LYS A 37 -11.26 -8.72 7.74
N VAL A 38 -12.59 -8.64 7.60
CA VAL A 38 -13.40 -9.81 7.20
C VAL A 38 -12.97 -10.33 5.82
N TYR A 39 -12.77 -9.43 4.86
CA TYR A 39 -12.31 -9.79 3.51
C TYR A 39 -10.91 -10.37 3.52
N ALA A 40 -9.98 -9.80 4.28
CA ALA A 40 -8.62 -10.34 4.41
C ALA A 40 -8.65 -11.76 5.00
N THR A 41 -9.41 -11.99 6.07
CA THR A 41 -9.55 -13.32 6.69
C THR A 41 -10.17 -14.33 5.74
N TYR A 42 -11.17 -13.92 4.93
CA TYR A 42 -11.82 -14.84 4.00
C TYR A 42 -11.01 -15.09 2.72
N THR A 43 -10.22 -14.11 2.27
CA THR A 43 -9.45 -14.22 1.02
C THR A 43 -8.13 -14.96 1.22
N TYR A 44 -7.54 -14.86 2.41
CA TYR A 44 -6.22 -15.39 2.72
C TYR A 44 -6.25 -16.46 3.83
N ASP A 45 -7.24 -17.34 3.82
CA ASP A 45 -7.40 -18.42 4.81
C ASP A 45 -6.57 -19.69 4.50
N GLU A 46 -5.85 -19.72 3.38
CA GLU A 46 -5.16 -20.91 2.88
C GLU A 46 -3.91 -21.34 3.69
N GLU A 47 -3.33 -20.42 4.47
CA GLU A 47 -2.09 -20.65 5.22
C GLU A 47 -2.32 -20.43 6.72
N ASP A 48 -1.54 -21.12 7.56
CA ASP A 48 -1.57 -20.99 9.03
C ASP A 48 -0.88 -19.70 9.49
N TRP A 49 -1.43 -18.54 9.14
CA TRP A 49 -0.85 -17.24 9.49
C TRP A 49 -0.81 -17.03 11.01
N ALA A 50 0.38 -16.84 11.55
CA ALA A 50 0.57 -16.52 12.97
C ALA A 50 0.18 -15.08 13.32
N GLU A 51 0.29 -14.15 12.37
CA GLU A 51 -0.13 -12.76 12.52
C GLU A 51 -0.53 -12.21 11.16
N MET A 52 -1.65 -11.48 11.12
CA MET A 52 -2.13 -10.76 9.95
C MET A 52 -2.53 -9.33 10.34
N VAL A 53 -2.11 -8.37 9.53
CA VAL A 53 -2.29 -6.93 9.75
C VAL A 53 -2.85 -6.29 8.49
N VAL A 54 -3.87 -5.47 8.66
CA VAL A 54 -4.49 -4.69 7.59
C VAL A 54 -4.13 -3.22 7.80
N VAL A 55 -3.64 -2.55 6.76
CA VAL A 55 -3.21 -1.15 6.81
C VAL A 55 -3.90 -0.37 5.70
N ASP A 56 -4.49 0.79 6.01
CA ASP A 56 -5.01 1.69 4.99
C ASP A 56 -3.85 2.26 4.18
N ARG A 57 -3.93 2.18 2.84
CA ARG A 57 -2.88 2.69 1.96
C ARG A 57 -2.60 4.19 2.15
N SER A 58 -3.59 4.96 2.63
CA SER A 58 -3.42 6.37 2.96
C SER A 58 -2.56 6.63 4.19
N GLU A 59 -2.36 5.64 5.05
CA GLU A 59 -1.51 5.72 6.24
C GLU A 59 -0.05 5.32 5.97
N LEU A 60 0.25 4.80 4.77
CA LEU A 60 1.62 4.45 4.38
C LEU A 60 2.48 5.71 4.19
N VAL A 61 3.37 5.96 5.15
CA VAL A 61 4.32 7.07 5.12
C VAL A 61 5.61 6.64 4.40
N TRP A 62 5.91 7.32 3.29
CA TRP A 62 7.12 7.08 2.52
C TRP A 62 8.35 7.68 3.21
N VAL A 63 9.30 6.83 3.61
CA VAL A 63 10.63 7.28 4.07
C VAL A 63 11.53 7.69 2.89
N ARG A 64 11.42 6.97 1.76
CA ARG A 64 12.15 7.26 0.52
C ARG A 64 11.26 6.97 -0.67
N LYS A 65 10.90 8.02 -1.42
CA LYS A 65 10.17 7.86 -2.68
C LYS A 65 11.13 7.41 -3.79
N PRO A 66 10.69 6.51 -4.69
CA PRO A 66 11.49 6.20 -5.86
C PRO A 66 11.67 7.48 -6.68
N LYS A 67 12.92 7.82 -7.02
CA LYS A 67 13.25 9.04 -7.79
C LYS A 67 12.48 9.11 -9.13
N TRP A 68 12.13 7.95 -9.69
CA TRP A 68 11.42 7.82 -10.97
C TRP A 68 9.90 8.01 -10.86
N LEU A 69 9.32 8.00 -9.66
CA LEU A 69 7.86 8.14 -9.45
C LEU A 69 7.39 9.61 -9.43
N CYS A 70 8.30 10.58 -9.57
CA CYS A 70 8.00 12.02 -9.63
C CYS A 70 7.64 12.52 -11.05
N LEU A 71 7.25 11.63 -11.98
CA LEU A 71 6.82 12.03 -13.33
C LEU A 71 5.31 12.29 -13.40
N LYS A 72 4.85 13.30 -12.66
CA LYS A 72 3.67 14.08 -13.07
C LYS A 72 3.84 15.49 -12.57
N GLY A 73 4.35 16.38 -13.43
CA GLY A 73 4.12 17.81 -13.23
C GLY A 73 5.11 18.82 -13.81
N GLU A 74 6.36 18.47 -14.16
CA GLU A 74 7.31 19.45 -14.70
C GLU A 74 8.12 18.85 -15.86
N GLU A 75 8.14 19.56 -17.00
CA GLU A 75 8.97 19.25 -18.16
C GLU A 75 10.44 19.20 -17.75
N ALA A 76 10.98 17.99 -17.63
CA ALA A 76 12.41 17.79 -17.47
C ALA A 76 13.11 18.09 -18.81
N GLN A 77 13.56 19.32 -19.03
CA GLN A 77 14.51 19.60 -20.08
C GLN A 77 15.89 19.10 -19.68
N TRP A 78 16.34 18.07 -20.39
CA TRP A 78 17.65 17.46 -20.24
C TRP A 78 18.70 18.37 -20.87
N ASN A 79 19.63 18.91 -20.08
CA ASN A 79 20.85 19.47 -20.64
C ASN A 79 22.10 18.94 -19.92
N LYS A 80 22.87 18.15 -20.68
CA LYS A 80 24.26 17.73 -20.49
C LYS A 80 24.71 17.55 -19.03
N GLY A 81 24.22 16.48 -18.40
CA GLY A 81 24.99 15.76 -17.36
C GLY A 81 25.06 16.38 -15.97
N SER A 82 24.23 17.38 -15.63
CA SER A 82 24.15 17.93 -14.27
C SER A 82 22.70 18.19 -13.89
N LEU A 83 22.18 17.46 -12.90
CA LEU A 83 20.96 17.87 -12.19
C LEU A 83 21.31 19.11 -11.35
N LEU A 84 20.98 20.29 -11.87
CA LEU A 84 20.84 21.47 -11.04
C LEU A 84 19.34 21.82 -11.02
N CYS A 85 18.71 21.65 -9.86
CA CYS A 85 17.38 22.20 -9.60
C CYS A 85 17.52 23.71 -9.56
N ILE A 86 17.08 24.41 -10.61
CA ILE A 86 17.00 25.87 -10.61
C ILE A 86 15.56 26.24 -10.24
N ARG A 87 15.47 27.23 -9.35
CA ARG A 87 14.29 27.75 -8.65
C ARG A 87 13.18 28.26 -9.58
#